data_AF-A0A847A6D3-F1
#
_entry.id   AF-A0A847A6D3-F1
#
_cell.length_a   1.000
_cell.length_b   1.000
_cell.length_c   1.000
_cell.angle_alpha   90.00
_cell.angle_beta   90.00
_cell.angle_gamma   90.00
#
_symmetry.space_group_name_H-M   'P 1'
#
loop_
_entity.id
_entity.type
_entity.pdbx_description
1 polymer ?
#
loop_
_entity_poly.entity_id
_entity_poly.type
_entity_poly.pdbx_seq_one_letter_code
_entity_poly.pdbx_strand_id
1 'polypeptide(L)'
;MGKRIPKGWTFNGSTRKYDYKVFNSAGEEKTVFDEDGVLYHQGSALTQYEQSILFAEAGAGTYTGTVDLPAGAVIQDIIVHAIALWAAATSASMIVGDDADPNGFFDAVNLKATDLLAGESINFTHTGGKEGADLDDPDAGAHVRRRYLATPRSVTGKIVSVGAGTTGRTLMTVIYTVPSPKAAVKT
;
A
#
# COMPACT_ATOMS: atom_id res chain seq x y z
N MET A 1 17.02 -2.61 44.60
CA MET A 1 15.70 -2.01 44.29
C MET A 1 15.56 -1.89 42.79
N GLY A 2 14.48 -2.39 42.18
CA GLY A 2 14.24 -2.23 40.74
C GLY A 2 13.96 -0.76 40.41
N LYS A 3 14.58 -0.21 39.37
CA LYS A 3 14.26 1.13 38.86
C LYS A 3 12.82 1.14 38.36
N ARG A 4 11.96 1.98 38.92
CA ARG A 4 10.62 2.24 38.37
C ARG A 4 10.75 3.27 37.26
N ILE A 5 10.22 2.96 36.09
CA ILE A 5 10.18 3.88 34.95
C ILE A 5 8.90 4.72 35.07
N PRO A 6 8.98 6.05 35.18
CA PRO A 6 7.80 6.90 35.10
C PRO A 6 7.14 6.75 33.72
N LYS A 7 5.80 6.79 33.69
CA LYS A 7 4.98 6.76 32.46
C LYS A 7 3.67 7.46 32.74
N GLY A 8 3.08 8.11 31.74
CA GLY A 8 1.79 8.77 31.91
C GLY A 8 1.46 9.77 30.81
N TRP A 9 0.30 10.41 30.98
CA TRP A 9 -0.14 11.51 30.12
C TRP A 9 0.54 12.80 30.55
N THR A 10 1.07 13.55 29.59
CA THR A 10 1.70 14.85 29.80
C THR A 10 1.12 15.84 28.80
N PHE A 11 0.71 17.02 29.28
CA PHE A 11 0.20 18.06 28.40
C PHE A 11 1.33 18.65 27.55
N ASN A 12 1.15 18.64 26.24
CA ASN A 12 2.06 19.22 25.26
C ASN A 12 1.58 20.63 24.91
N GLY A 13 2.33 21.64 25.35
CA GLY A 13 1.98 23.04 25.14
C GLY A 13 2.03 23.51 23.68
N SER A 14 2.77 22.80 22.82
CA SER A 14 2.89 23.15 21.39
C SER A 14 1.69 22.66 20.59
N THR A 15 1.26 21.42 20.81
CA THR A 15 0.09 20.84 20.14
C THR A 15 -1.22 21.19 20.85
N ARG A 16 -1.14 21.62 22.12
CA ARG A 16 -2.27 21.79 23.05
C ARG A 16 -3.03 20.48 23.30
N LYS A 17 -2.30 19.37 23.30
CA LYS A 17 -2.82 17.99 23.41
C LYS A 17 -2.17 17.24 24.57
N TYR A 18 -2.74 16.13 25.01
CA TYR A 18 -2.06 15.20 25.91
C TYR A 18 -1.27 14.15 25.11
N ASP A 19 -0.01 13.96 25.48
CA ASP A 19 0.85 12.91 24.95
C ASP A 19 1.04 11.81 25.99
N TYR A 20 0.93 10.55 25.62
CA TYR A 20 1.38 9.45 26.45
C TYR A 20 2.89 9.27 26.29
N LYS A 21 3.63 9.48 27.37
CA LYS A 21 5.09 9.43 27.38
C LYS A 21 5.62 8.32 28.29
N VAL A 22 6.75 7.75 27.89
CA VAL A 22 7.56 6.83 28.69
C VAL A 22 8.98 7.37 28.81
N PHE A 23 9.58 7.20 29.97
CA PHE A 23 10.97 7.58 30.20
C PHE A 23 11.90 6.40 29.89
N ASN A 24 13.02 6.63 29.23
CA ASN A 24 14.04 5.58 29.06
C ASN A 24 14.91 5.44 30.33
N SER A 25 15.85 4.48 30.33
CA SER A 25 16.78 4.27 31.46
C SER A 25 17.74 5.44 31.71
N ALA A 26 17.84 6.39 30.76
CA ALA A 26 18.60 7.63 30.87
C ALA A 26 17.75 8.82 31.35
N GLY A 27 16.44 8.63 31.56
CA GLY A 27 15.52 9.69 31.98
C GLY A 27 15.02 10.59 30.84
N GLU A 28 15.28 10.22 29.59
CA GLU A 28 14.73 10.94 28.43
C GLU A 28 13.27 10.57 28.20
N GLU A 29 12.44 11.58 27.97
CA GLU A 29 11.04 11.39 27.57
C GLU A 29 10.92 10.93 26.12
N LYS A 30 10.08 9.94 25.88
CA LYS A 30 9.66 9.53 24.55
C LYS A 30 8.14 9.49 24.46
N THR A 31 7.58 10.23 23.52
CA THR A 31 6.17 10.08 23.14
C THR A 31 5.97 8.70 22.53
N VAL A 32 4.90 8.01 22.96
CA VAL A 32 4.50 6.69 22.46
C VAL A 32 3.23 6.81 21.63
N PHE A 33 2.21 7.50 22.13
CA PHE A 33 1.07 7.93 21.33
C PHE A 33 0.52 9.26 21.83
N ASP A 34 -0.10 10.03 20.94
CA ASP A 34 -0.80 11.26 21.30
C ASP A 34 -2.30 11.00 21.59
N GLU A 35 -3.03 12.03 22.00
CA GLU A 35 -4.47 11.93 22.27
C GLU A 35 -5.31 11.57 21.03
N ASP A 36 -4.77 11.75 19.82
CA ASP A 36 -5.41 11.35 18.57
C ASP A 36 -5.15 9.88 18.22
N GLY A 37 -4.30 9.20 19.02
CA GLY A 37 -3.93 7.80 18.81
C GLY A 37 -2.80 7.58 17.81
N VAL A 38 -2.10 8.64 17.38
CA VAL A 38 -0.92 8.52 16.52
C VAL A 38 0.18 7.81 17.29
N LEU A 39 0.74 6.74 16.74
CA LEU A 39 1.87 6.03 17.33
C LEU A 39 3.18 6.74 16.99
N TYR A 40 4.10 6.82 17.94
CA TYR A 40 5.42 7.43 17.77
C TYR A 40 6.53 6.40 17.97
N HIS A 41 7.55 6.48 17.13
CA HIS A 41 8.80 5.72 17.27
C HIS A 41 9.99 6.68 17.26
N GLN A 42 10.78 6.65 18.34
CA GLN A 42 11.95 7.52 18.52
C GLN A 42 11.65 9.03 18.31
N GLY A 43 10.45 9.46 18.68
CA GLY A 43 10.02 10.86 18.56
C GLY A 43 9.40 11.23 17.20
N SER A 44 9.33 10.30 16.25
CA SER A 44 8.66 10.50 14.96
C SER A 44 7.31 9.80 14.94
N ALA A 45 6.28 10.47 14.44
CA ALA A 45 5.00 9.82 14.16
C ALA A 45 5.20 8.71 13.13
N LEU A 46 4.64 7.54 13.40
CA LEU A 46 4.55 6.45 12.45
C LEU A 46 3.23 6.58 11.70
N THR A 47 3.33 6.77 10.39
CA THR A 47 2.15 6.79 9.52
C THR A 47 2.29 5.73 8.44
N GLN A 48 1.41 4.74 8.52
CA GLN A 48 1.13 3.81 7.43
C GLN A 48 -0.18 4.22 6.80
N TYR A 49 -0.20 4.27 5.48
CA TYR A 49 -1.39 4.58 4.70
C TYR A 49 -1.81 3.31 3.97
N GLU A 50 -3.12 3.07 4.00
CA GLU A 50 -3.79 2.05 3.20
C GLU A 50 -4.91 2.72 2.44
N GLN A 51 -4.91 2.57 1.12
CA GLN A 51 -5.99 3.04 0.27
C GLN A 51 -6.47 1.89 -0.61
N SER A 52 -7.79 1.68 -0.62
CA SER A 52 -8.41 0.59 -1.35
C SER A 52 -9.39 1.12 -2.39
N ILE A 53 -9.34 0.55 -3.59
CA ILE A 53 -10.21 0.85 -4.72
C ILE A 53 -11.04 -0.38 -5.03
N LEU A 54 -12.35 -0.26 -4.89
CA LEU A 54 -13.31 -1.29 -5.29
C LEU A 54 -13.75 -1.08 -6.74
N PHE A 55 -13.43 -2.05 -7.59
CA PHE A 55 -13.94 -2.13 -8.95
C PHE A 55 -15.19 -3.00 -8.97
N ALA A 56 -16.28 -2.47 -9.53
CA ALA A 56 -17.55 -3.17 -9.68
C ALA A 56 -17.95 -3.21 -11.15
N GLU A 57 -18.10 -4.41 -11.69
CA GLU A 57 -18.50 -4.64 -13.06
C GLU A 57 -19.93 -4.12 -13.32
N ALA A 58 -20.05 -3.26 -14.32
CA ALA A 58 -21.28 -2.61 -14.79
C ALA A 58 -21.26 -2.52 -16.33
N GLY A 59 -21.11 -3.66 -16.99
CA GLY A 59 -21.02 -3.77 -18.45
C GLY A 59 -19.59 -3.79 -19.00
N ALA A 60 -19.49 -3.80 -20.33
CA ALA A 60 -18.20 -3.72 -21.01
C ALA A 60 -17.62 -2.31 -20.90
N GLY A 61 -16.29 -2.20 -20.82
CA GLY A 61 -15.61 -0.92 -20.74
C GLY A 61 -14.28 -0.98 -20.03
N THR A 62 -13.71 0.19 -19.79
CA THR A 62 -12.51 0.37 -18.98
C THR A 62 -12.90 0.94 -17.63
N TYR A 63 -12.44 0.30 -16.57
CA TYR A 63 -12.57 0.76 -15.19
C TYR A 63 -11.18 1.20 -14.73
N THR A 64 -11.07 2.43 -14.25
CA THR A 64 -9.81 3.00 -13.77
C THR A 64 -10.02 3.46 -12.34
N GLY A 65 -9.09 3.11 -11.46
CA GLY A 65 -9.03 3.68 -10.14
C GLY A 65 -7.59 3.91 -9.71
N THR A 66 -7.39 4.98 -8.96
CA THR A 66 -6.09 5.58 -8.74
C THR A 66 -5.89 5.89 -7.26
N VAL A 67 -4.68 5.63 -6.79
CA VAL A 67 -4.18 6.00 -5.47
C VAL A 67 -3.04 6.99 -5.69
N ASP A 68 -3.21 8.22 -5.22
CA ASP A 68 -2.17 9.25 -5.30
C ASP A 68 -1.18 9.11 -4.14
N LEU A 69 0.09 8.99 -4.48
CA LEU A 69 1.19 8.87 -3.52
C LEU A 69 1.98 10.19 -3.49
N PRO A 70 2.21 10.76 -2.30
CA PRO A 70 3.05 11.95 -2.18
C PRO A 70 4.51 11.63 -2.54
N ALA A 71 5.27 12.68 -2.82
CA ALA A 71 6.71 12.59 -3.02
C ALA A 71 7.39 11.91 -1.83
N GLY A 72 8.31 10.98 -2.11
CA GLY A 72 9.07 10.27 -1.09
C GLY A 72 8.33 9.09 -0.46
N ALA A 73 7.11 8.76 -0.90
CA ALA A 73 6.41 7.58 -0.45
C ALA A 73 7.16 6.29 -0.83
N VAL A 74 7.14 5.31 0.06
CA VAL A 74 7.64 3.95 -0.15
C VAL A 74 6.46 3.00 -0.17
N ILE A 75 6.21 2.36 -1.32
CA ILE A 75 5.21 1.29 -1.43
C ILE A 75 5.76 0.06 -0.72
N GLN A 76 4.96 -0.46 0.21
CA GLN A 76 5.23 -1.71 0.92
C GLN A 76 4.67 -2.88 0.12
N ASP A 77 3.41 -2.78 -0.30
CA ASP A 77 2.75 -3.80 -1.11
C ASP A 77 1.61 -3.20 -1.95
N ILE A 78 1.23 -3.93 -3.00
CA ILE A 78 -0.02 -3.73 -3.72
C ILE A 78 -0.73 -5.07 -3.78
N ILE A 79 -1.92 -5.14 -3.22
CA ILE A 79 -2.68 -6.38 -3.11
C ILE A 79 -3.92 -6.26 -3.99
N VAL A 80 -4.12 -7.23 -4.89
CA VAL A 80 -5.33 -7.33 -5.70
C VAL A 80 -6.11 -8.54 -5.25
N HIS A 81 -7.32 -8.33 -4.74
CA HIS A 81 -8.24 -9.38 -4.31
C HIS A 81 -9.36 -9.54 -5.33
N ALA A 82 -9.60 -10.77 -5.80
CA ALA A 82 -10.81 -11.09 -6.53
C ALA A 82 -11.92 -11.45 -5.54
N ILE A 83 -12.90 -10.56 -5.37
CA ILE A 83 -14.06 -10.81 -4.51
C ILE A 83 -15.07 -11.70 -5.24
N ALA A 84 -15.31 -11.39 -6.52
CA ALA A 84 -16.17 -12.17 -7.39
C ALA A 84 -15.60 -12.15 -8.81
N LEU A 85 -15.65 -13.30 -9.49
CA LEU A 85 -15.21 -13.42 -10.87
C LEU A 85 -16.00 -12.47 -11.77
N TRP A 86 -15.28 -11.86 -12.70
CA TRP A 86 -15.90 -11.03 -13.73
C TRP A 86 -16.66 -11.89 -14.72
N ALA A 87 -17.91 -11.52 -15.00
CA ALA A 87 -18.80 -12.28 -15.87
C ALA A 87 -18.88 -11.72 -17.29
N ALA A 88 -18.03 -10.74 -17.64
CA ALA A 88 -17.85 -10.22 -18.98
C ALA A 88 -17.87 -11.36 -20.01
N ALA A 89 -18.74 -11.27 -21.03
CA ALA A 89 -18.94 -12.36 -21.98
C ALA A 89 -17.63 -12.81 -22.67
N THR A 90 -16.72 -11.89 -22.97
CA THR A 90 -15.47 -12.18 -23.68
C THR A 90 -14.29 -12.27 -22.71
N SER A 91 -13.83 -11.15 -22.16
CA SER A 91 -12.63 -11.09 -21.31
C SER A 91 -12.75 -10.01 -20.23
N ALA A 92 -12.01 -10.18 -19.15
CA ALA A 92 -11.78 -9.15 -18.15
C ALA A 92 -10.34 -9.29 -17.65
N SER A 93 -9.53 -8.25 -17.87
CA SER A 93 -8.11 -8.26 -17.48
C SER A 93 -7.70 -6.98 -16.76
N MET A 94 -6.87 -7.11 -15.74
CA MET A 94 -6.32 -5.99 -14.97
C MET A 94 -4.84 -5.78 -15.27
N ILE A 95 -4.45 -4.51 -15.39
CA ILE A 95 -3.06 -4.07 -15.21
C ILE A 95 -2.97 -3.16 -13.99
N VAL A 96 -1.81 -3.15 -13.35
CA VAL A 96 -1.50 -2.24 -12.24
C VAL A 96 -0.12 -1.64 -12.46
N GLY A 97 -0.02 -0.32 -12.35
CA GLY A 97 1.21 0.41 -12.61
C GLY A 97 1.12 1.86 -12.15
N ASP A 98 1.94 2.71 -12.73
CA ASP A 98 1.87 4.17 -12.56
C ASP A 98 1.94 4.89 -13.91
N ASP A 99 1.97 6.22 -13.90
CA ASP A 99 1.92 7.02 -15.13
C ASP A 99 3.09 6.77 -16.09
N ALA A 100 4.25 6.35 -15.57
CA ALA A 100 5.42 6.05 -16.38
C ALA A 100 5.39 4.62 -16.94
N ASP A 101 4.77 3.70 -16.21
CA ASP A 101 4.62 2.31 -16.62
C ASP A 101 3.26 1.74 -16.13
N PRO A 102 2.22 1.74 -16.98
CA PRO A 102 0.86 1.34 -16.62
C PRO A 102 0.70 -0.13 -16.19
N ASN A 103 1.66 -0.99 -16.54
CA ASN A 103 1.72 -2.39 -16.12
C ASN A 103 3.01 -2.69 -15.33
N GLY A 104 3.56 -1.68 -14.66
CA GLY A 104 4.79 -1.83 -13.88
C GLY A 104 4.68 -2.87 -12.76
N PHE A 105 3.55 -3.01 -12.08
CA PHE A 105 3.41 -3.95 -10.95
C PHE A 105 2.75 -5.27 -11.34
N PHE A 106 1.61 -5.23 -12.05
CA PHE A 106 0.95 -6.45 -12.53
C PHE A 106 0.53 -6.27 -13.97
N ASP A 107 0.75 -7.31 -14.79
CA ASP A 107 0.42 -7.29 -16.21
C ASP A 107 -0.65 -8.34 -16.56
N ALA A 108 -1.68 -7.91 -17.28
CA ALA A 108 -2.74 -8.75 -17.84
C ALA A 108 -3.31 -9.84 -16.90
N VAL A 109 -3.59 -9.52 -15.63
CA VAL A 109 -4.23 -10.43 -14.68
C VAL A 109 -5.65 -10.78 -15.14
N ASN A 110 -5.91 -12.03 -15.47
CA ASN A 110 -7.22 -12.50 -15.91
C ASN A 110 -8.18 -12.65 -14.73
N LEU A 111 -9.25 -11.85 -14.73
CA LEU A 111 -10.24 -11.79 -13.67
C LEU A 111 -11.43 -12.74 -13.88
N LYS A 112 -11.39 -13.58 -14.92
CA LYS A 112 -12.46 -14.52 -15.24
C LYS A 112 -12.26 -15.92 -14.66
N ALA A 113 -11.02 -16.44 -14.54
CA ALA A 113 -10.78 -17.74 -13.88
C ALA A 113 -9.32 -18.18 -13.75
N THR A 114 -8.37 -17.74 -14.58
CA THR A 114 -7.08 -18.46 -14.66
C THR A 114 -6.03 -17.94 -13.69
N ASP A 115 -6.02 -16.63 -13.45
CA ASP A 115 -4.90 -15.99 -12.78
C ASP A 115 -5.27 -15.54 -11.35
N LEU A 116 -6.56 -15.26 -11.12
CA LEU A 116 -7.07 -14.83 -9.83
C LEU A 116 -8.54 -15.27 -9.66
N LEU A 117 -8.78 -16.37 -8.96
CA LEU A 117 -10.12 -16.88 -8.68
C LEU A 117 -10.81 -16.09 -7.56
N ALA A 118 -12.13 -16.20 -7.47
CA ALA A 118 -12.88 -15.58 -6.38
C ALA A 118 -12.39 -16.09 -5.00
N GLY A 119 -12.07 -15.16 -4.11
CA GLY A 119 -11.49 -15.42 -2.79
C GLY A 119 -9.96 -15.39 -2.76
N GLU A 120 -9.29 -15.28 -3.91
CA GLU A 120 -7.83 -15.24 -3.99
C GLU A 120 -7.30 -13.81 -4.05
N SER A 121 -6.00 -13.68 -3.73
CA SER A 121 -5.26 -12.43 -3.81
C SER A 121 -3.88 -12.64 -4.41
N ILE A 122 -3.40 -11.66 -5.15
CA ILE A 122 -1.99 -11.55 -5.56
C ILE A 122 -1.33 -10.34 -4.89
N ASN A 123 -0.01 -10.41 -4.73
CA ASN A 123 0.82 -9.34 -4.19
C ASN A 123 2.24 -9.41 -4.76
N PHE A 124 3.16 -8.56 -4.28
CA PHE A 124 4.54 -8.53 -4.78
C PHE A 124 5.32 -9.84 -4.66
N THR A 125 4.91 -10.76 -3.78
CA THR A 125 5.59 -12.05 -3.55
C THR A 125 4.84 -13.24 -4.17
N HIS A 126 3.57 -13.03 -4.55
CA HIS A 126 2.70 -14.04 -5.11
C HIS A 126 1.92 -13.38 -6.25
N THR A 127 2.57 -13.19 -7.38
CA THR A 127 2.04 -12.45 -8.55
C THR A 127 1.05 -13.25 -9.38
N GLY A 128 0.94 -14.57 -9.13
CA GLY A 128 0.16 -15.48 -9.97
C GLY A 128 0.77 -15.67 -11.37
N GLY A 129 2.06 -15.42 -11.55
CA GLY A 129 2.76 -15.49 -12.85
C GLY A 129 2.42 -14.34 -13.79
N LYS A 130 2.01 -13.20 -13.22
CA LYS A 130 1.61 -11.96 -13.90
C LYS A 130 2.43 -10.76 -13.43
N GLU A 131 3.74 -10.94 -13.31
CA GLU A 131 4.67 -9.85 -12.99
C GLU A 131 4.53 -8.68 -13.99
N GLY A 132 4.47 -7.47 -13.46
CA GLY A 132 4.78 -6.27 -14.23
C GLY A 132 6.29 -6.01 -14.32
N ALA A 133 6.71 -5.00 -15.09
CA ALA A 133 8.14 -4.70 -15.33
C ALA A 133 8.97 -4.35 -14.07
N ASP A 134 8.31 -3.92 -13.00
CA ASP A 134 8.92 -3.63 -11.71
C ASP A 134 8.99 -4.82 -10.76
N LEU A 135 8.38 -5.96 -11.11
CA LEU A 135 8.49 -7.19 -10.34
C LEU A 135 9.40 -8.16 -11.10
N ASP A 136 10.48 -8.58 -10.47
CA ASP A 136 11.23 -9.73 -10.97
C ASP A 136 10.55 -11.03 -10.54
N ASP A 137 10.70 -12.06 -11.37
CA ASP A 137 10.28 -13.43 -11.05
C ASP A 137 10.79 -13.83 -9.64
N PRO A 138 9.90 -14.31 -8.76
CA PRO A 138 10.27 -14.73 -7.40
C PRO A 138 11.39 -15.77 -7.36
N ASP A 139 11.51 -16.62 -8.38
CA ASP A 139 12.56 -17.64 -8.50
C ASP A 139 13.90 -17.09 -9.04
N ALA A 140 13.90 -15.86 -9.58
CA ALA A 140 15.08 -15.23 -10.19
C ALA A 140 15.79 -14.21 -9.28
N GLY A 141 15.45 -14.14 -8.00
CA GLY A 141 16.03 -13.17 -7.06
C GLY A 141 15.18 -11.91 -6.85
N ALA A 142 13.86 -12.01 -7.07
CA ALA A 142 12.77 -11.15 -6.60
C ALA A 142 13.14 -9.73 -6.13
N HIS A 143 13.40 -8.82 -7.07
CA HIS A 143 13.38 -7.39 -6.79
C HIS A 143 11.99 -6.81 -7.02
N VAL A 144 11.66 -5.80 -6.21
CA VAL A 144 10.57 -4.86 -6.50
C VAL A 144 11.21 -3.51 -6.80
N ARG A 145 11.18 -3.12 -8.07
CA ARG A 145 11.68 -1.82 -8.53
C ARG A 145 10.67 -0.73 -8.22
N ARG A 146 11.16 0.52 -8.27
CA ARG A 146 10.36 1.74 -8.09
C ARG A 146 9.45 1.71 -6.86
N ARG A 147 9.80 1.00 -5.76
CA ARG A 147 9.07 1.10 -4.48
C ARG A 147 9.07 2.52 -3.93
N TYR A 148 10.19 3.21 -4.10
CA TYR A 148 10.39 4.60 -3.73
C TYR A 148 10.52 5.47 -4.98
N LEU A 149 9.85 6.62 -4.97
CA LEU A 149 10.12 7.73 -5.90
C LEU A 149 10.25 9.03 -5.11
N ALA A 150 11.20 9.87 -5.52
CA ALA A 150 11.39 11.20 -4.91
C ALA A 150 10.33 12.22 -5.38
N THR A 151 9.60 11.92 -6.46
CA THR A 151 8.49 12.71 -6.99
C THR A 151 7.16 12.06 -6.62
N PRO A 152 6.05 12.82 -6.58
CA PRO A 152 4.73 12.22 -6.43
C PRO A 152 4.42 11.32 -7.64
N ARG A 153 3.55 10.32 -7.44
CA ARG A 153 3.04 9.46 -8.50
C ARG A 153 1.63 8.96 -8.18
N SER A 154 0.95 8.45 -9.19
CA SER A 154 -0.36 7.84 -9.06
C SER A 154 -0.26 6.35 -9.39
N VAL A 155 -0.55 5.49 -8.42
CA VAL A 155 -0.68 4.04 -8.65
C VAL A 155 -2.07 3.77 -9.20
N THR A 156 -2.14 3.22 -10.39
CA THR A 156 -3.40 3.04 -11.13
C THR A 156 -3.66 1.57 -11.40
N GLY A 157 -4.83 1.10 -10.99
CA GLY A 157 -5.41 -0.16 -11.43
C GLY A 157 -6.36 0.10 -12.59
N LYS A 158 -6.20 -0.65 -13.68
CA LYS A 158 -7.04 -0.54 -14.87
C LYS A 158 -7.57 -1.91 -15.28
N ILE A 159 -8.90 -2.05 -15.29
CA ILE A 159 -9.58 -3.25 -15.76
C ILE A 159 -10.20 -2.98 -17.12
N VAL A 160 -9.88 -3.79 -18.12
CA VAL A 160 -10.56 -3.79 -19.41
C VAL A 160 -11.49 -5.00 -19.46
N SER A 161 -12.79 -4.73 -19.54
CA SER A 161 -13.85 -5.72 -19.65
C SER A 161 -14.46 -5.67 -21.05
N VAL A 162 -14.49 -6.82 -21.74
CA VAL A 162 -15.04 -6.98 -23.08
C VAL A 162 -16.23 -7.94 -23.02
N GLY A 163 -17.37 -7.50 -23.55
CA GLY A 163 -18.64 -8.18 -23.39
C GLY A 163 -19.31 -7.79 -22.07
N ALA A 164 -20.65 -7.72 -22.07
CA ALA A 164 -21.38 -7.29 -20.88
C ALA A 164 -21.28 -8.34 -19.76
N GLY A 165 -21.12 -7.85 -18.52
CA GLY A 165 -21.18 -8.60 -17.27
C GLY A 165 -21.59 -7.65 -16.14
N THR A 166 -21.96 -8.17 -14.97
CA THR A 166 -22.43 -7.35 -13.82
C THR A 166 -21.98 -7.87 -12.45
N THR A 167 -21.30 -9.01 -12.39
CA THR A 167 -21.00 -9.70 -11.14
C THR A 167 -19.59 -9.44 -10.64
N GLY A 168 -18.66 -9.06 -11.53
CA GLY A 168 -17.25 -8.88 -11.21
C GLY A 168 -17.03 -7.88 -10.09
N ARG A 169 -16.21 -8.27 -9.10
CA ARG A 169 -15.78 -7.43 -7.99
C ARG A 169 -14.31 -7.68 -7.72
N THR A 170 -13.51 -6.63 -7.77
CA THR A 170 -12.07 -6.68 -7.50
C THR A 170 -11.70 -5.53 -6.57
N LEU A 171 -10.91 -5.81 -5.54
CA LEU A 171 -10.41 -4.79 -4.61
C LEU A 171 -8.90 -4.67 -4.77
N MET A 172 -8.42 -3.49 -5.17
CA MET A 172 -6.99 -3.18 -5.18
C MET A 172 -6.66 -2.35 -3.94
N THR A 173 -5.68 -2.79 -3.17
CA THR A 173 -5.20 -2.10 -1.97
C THR A 173 -3.74 -1.72 -2.15
N VAL A 174 -3.42 -0.44 -1.95
CA VAL A 174 -2.04 0.07 -1.97
C VAL A 174 -1.64 0.42 -0.55
N ILE A 175 -0.57 -0.22 -0.07
CA ILE A 175 -0.01 0.00 1.26
C ILE A 175 1.31 0.75 1.11
N TYR A 176 1.41 1.92 1.74
CA TYR A 176 2.61 2.75 1.66
C TYR A 176 2.90 3.50 2.96
N THR A 177 4.16 3.93 3.10
CA THR A 177 4.59 4.84 4.18
C THR A 177 5.26 6.07 3.58
N VAL A 178 5.29 7.16 4.34
CA VAL A 178 6.02 8.37 4.00
C VAL A 178 7.14 8.56 5.03
N PRO A 179 8.34 7.99 4.80
CA PRO A 179 9.44 8.10 5.75
C PRO A 179 9.93 9.55 5.84
N SER A 180 10.35 9.95 7.04
CA SER A 180 11.12 11.18 7.25
C SER A 180 12.61 10.86 7.06
N PRO A 181 13.24 11.28 5.95
CA PRO A 181 14.62 10.90 5.67
C PRO A 181 15.59 11.60 6.64
N LYS A 182 16.56 10.83 7.14
CA LYS A 182 17.69 11.36 7.91
C LYS A 182 18.95 11.25 7.06
N ALA A 183 19.72 12.33 6.97
CA ALA A 183 20.99 12.32 6.25
C ALA A 183 21.98 11.36 6.90
N ALA A 184 22.68 10.58 6.07
CA ALA A 184 23.81 9.79 6.53
C ALA A 184 24.97 10.71 6.94
N VAL A 185 25.69 10.33 7.99
CA VAL A 185 26.92 11.02 8.43
C VAL A 185 28.11 10.17 7.97
N LYS A 186 29.04 10.79 7.23
CA LYS A 186 30.31 10.15 6.89
C LYS A 186 31.21 10.16 8.13
N THR A 187 31.66 8.99 8.54
CA THR A 187 32.67 8.81 9.62
C THR A 187 34.07 8.81 9.05
#